data_AF-A0A7W5NK86-F1
#
_entry.id   AF-A0A7W5NK86-F1
#
_cell.length_a   1.000
_cell.length_b   1.000
_cell.length_c   1.000
_cell.angle_alpha   90.00
_cell.angle_beta   90.00
_cell.angle_gamma   90.00
#
_symmetry.space_group_name_H-M   'P 1'
#
loop_
_entity.id
_entity.type
_entity.pdbx_description
1 polymer ?
#
loop_
_entity_poly.entity_id
_entity_poly.type
_entity_poly.pdbx_seq_one_letter_code
_entity_poly.pdbx_strand_id
1 'polypeptide(L)'
;MTDSLARLETALEVLNSMIGFIVSEIAAEEAKPRPDAKMLARLHIKRQLLAFERRTLDAYDDVAIERVCRDYGRFLKAQRAGKTLVNESPARRQ
;
A
#
# COMPACT_ATOMS: atom_id res chain seq x y z
N MET A 1 -26.45 3.44 -6.22
CA MET A 1 -25.30 3.96 -6.99
C MET A 1 -24.32 4.76 -6.13
N THR A 2 -24.73 5.39 -5.03
CA THR A 2 -23.86 6.13 -4.10
C THR A 2 -22.84 5.26 -3.37
N ASP A 3 -23.23 4.03 -3.02
CA ASP A 3 -22.42 3.17 -2.15
C ASP A 3 -21.18 2.60 -2.85
N SER A 4 -21.23 2.38 -4.17
CA SER A 4 -20.04 1.94 -4.93
C SER A 4 -19.02 3.05 -5.08
N LEU A 5 -19.45 4.29 -5.27
CA LEU A 5 -18.55 5.44 -5.37
C LEU A 5 -17.85 5.70 -4.03
N ALA A 6 -18.59 5.68 -2.91
CA ALA A 6 -18.02 5.84 -1.58
C ALA A 6 -17.00 4.75 -1.22
N ARG A 7 -17.27 3.49 -1.61
CA ARG A 7 -16.34 2.37 -1.43
C ARG A 7 -15.08 2.54 -2.27
N LEU A 8 -15.22 2.97 -3.53
CA LEU A 8 -14.07 3.27 -4.39
C LEU A 8 -13.22 4.40 -3.82
N GLU A 9 -13.83 5.51 -3.39
CA GLU A 9 -13.12 6.65 -2.77
C GLU A 9 -12.33 6.20 -1.54
N THR A 10 -12.95 5.39 -0.67
CA THR A 10 -12.27 4.81 0.49
C THR A 10 -11.05 3.98 0.08
N ALA A 11 -11.17 3.14 -0.95
CA ALA A 11 -10.06 2.33 -1.44
C ALA A 11 -8.92 3.21 -2.02
N LEU A 12 -9.27 4.27 -2.75
CA LEU A 12 -8.30 5.23 -3.28
C LEU A 12 -7.56 5.98 -2.17
N GLU A 13 -8.25 6.36 -1.08
CA GLU A 13 -7.62 6.97 0.09
C GLU A 13 -6.66 6.02 0.81
N VAL A 14 -7.01 4.74 0.91
CA VAL A 14 -6.15 3.70 1.46
C VAL A 14 -4.89 3.53 0.59
N LEU A 15 -5.03 3.48 -0.74
CA LEU A 15 -3.90 3.42 -1.67
C LEU A 15 -3.01 4.66 -1.58
N ASN A 16 -3.60 5.85 -1.51
CA ASN A 16 -2.84 7.10 -1.33
C ASN A 16 -2.06 7.10 -0.02
N SER A 17 -2.66 6.61 1.06
CA SER A 17 -1.99 6.47 2.37
C SER A 17 -0.82 5.48 2.30
N MET A 18 -0.97 4.36 1.59
CA MET A 18 0.12 3.40 1.37
C MET A 18 1.25 4.00 0.52
N ILE A 19 0.93 4.73 -0.54
CA ILE A 19 1.93 5.41 -1.36
C ILE A 19 2.69 6.42 -0.51
N GLY A 20 1.99 7.21 0.31
CA GLY A 20 2.60 8.15 1.25
C GLY A 20 3.56 7.45 2.21
N PHE A 21 3.13 6.35 2.82
CA PHE A 21 3.99 5.52 3.67
C PHE A 21 5.26 5.05 2.94
N ILE A 22 5.13 4.47 1.75
CA ILE A 22 6.30 3.99 0.98
C ILE A 22 7.24 5.14 0.60
N VAL A 23 6.71 6.32 0.26
CA VAL A 23 7.53 7.51 -0.01
C VAL A 23 8.30 7.94 1.25
N SER A 24 7.68 7.90 2.43
CA SER A 24 8.39 8.16 3.69
C SER A 24 9.47 7.13 3.98
N GLU A 25 9.24 5.84 3.72
CA GLU A 25 10.24 4.79 3.87
C GLU A 25 11.43 4.97 2.92
N ILE A 26 11.18 5.42 1.68
CA ILE A 26 12.25 5.76 0.72
C ILE A 26 13.10 6.89 1.28
N ALA A 27 12.46 8.00 1.69
CA ALA A 27 13.17 9.14 2.24
C ALA A 27 13.98 8.78 3.50
N ALA A 28 13.44 7.91 4.36
CA ALA A 28 14.13 7.43 5.54
C ALA A 28 15.36 6.55 5.21
N GLU A 29 15.26 5.70 4.18
CA GLU A 29 16.38 4.90 3.69
C GLU A 29 17.46 5.76 3.02
N GLU A 30 17.07 6.72 2.18
CA GLU A 30 17.97 7.67 1.52
C GLU A 30 18.74 8.54 2.52
N ALA A 31 18.12 8.88 3.65
CA ALA A 31 18.75 9.68 4.71
C ALA A 31 19.79 8.92 5.55
N LYS A 32 19.92 7.59 5.38
CA LYS A 32 20.93 6.82 6.14
C LYS A 32 22.35 7.18 5.68
N PRO A 33 23.36 7.09 6.56
CA PRO A 33 24.76 7.31 6.17
C PRO A 33 25.26 6.37 5.06
N ARG A 34 24.66 5.18 4.95
CA ARG A 34 24.88 4.20 3.88
C ARG A 34 23.52 3.60 3.47
N PRO A 35 22.82 4.21 2.51
CA PRO A 35 21.54 3.69 2.03
C PRO A 35 21.66 2.29 1.42
N ASP A 36 20.71 1.40 1.70
CA ASP A 36 20.64 0.08 1.08
C ASP A 36 19.97 0.17 -0.30
N ALA A 37 20.79 0.08 -1.35
CA ALA A 37 20.32 0.11 -2.73
C ALA A 37 19.29 -0.98 -3.07
N LYS A 38 19.37 -2.17 -2.45
CA LYS A 38 18.38 -3.25 -2.66
C LYS A 38 17.05 -2.91 -2.00
N MET A 39 17.09 -2.29 -0.82
CA MET A 39 15.89 -1.82 -0.14
C MET A 39 15.21 -0.70 -0.95
N LEU A 40 15.97 0.30 -1.41
CA LEU A 40 15.47 1.37 -2.27
C LEU A 40 14.82 0.84 -3.55
N ALA A 41 15.48 -0.10 -4.24
CA ALA A 41 14.90 -0.72 -5.44
C ALA A 41 13.55 -1.40 -5.14
N ARG A 42 13.45 -2.14 -4.03
CA ARG A 42 12.19 -2.77 -3.60
C ARG A 42 11.10 -1.74 -3.29
N LEU A 43 11.44 -0.65 -2.61
CA LEU A 43 10.50 0.41 -2.28
C LEU A 43 10.01 1.13 -3.53
N HIS A 44 10.88 1.41 -4.50
CA HIS A 44 10.49 1.99 -5.78
C HIS A 44 9.55 1.08 -6.57
N ILE A 45 9.84 -0.22 -6.65
CA ILE A 45 8.94 -1.19 -7.29
C ILE A 45 7.58 -1.21 -6.60
N LYS A 46 7.54 -1.26 -5.26
CA LYS A 46 6.28 -1.21 -4.50
C LYS A 46 5.50 0.08 -4.78
N ARG A 47 6.16 1.23 -4.82
CA ARG A 47 5.54 2.52 -5.15
C ARG A 47 4.93 2.50 -6.55
N GLN A 48 5.63 1.94 -7.55
CA GLN A 48 5.13 1.83 -8.92
C GLN A 48 3.91 0.91 -9.00
N LEU A 49 3.93 -0.23 -8.32
CA LEU A 49 2.80 -1.17 -8.28
C LEU A 49 1.57 -0.53 -7.65
N LEU A 50 1.71 0.16 -6.51
CA LEU A 50 0.61 0.86 -5.86
C LEU A 50 0.05 2.00 -6.73
N ALA A 51 0.94 2.74 -7.42
CA ALA A 51 0.52 3.80 -8.32
C ALA A 51 -0.23 3.26 -9.55
N PHE A 52 0.17 2.09 -10.06
CA PHE A 52 -0.55 1.39 -11.12
C PHE A 52 -1.91 0.92 -10.63
N GLU A 53 -1.96 0.20 -9.51
CA GLU A 53 -3.20 -0.30 -8.89
C GLU A 53 -4.21 0.83 -8.66
N ARG A 54 -3.76 1.99 -8.15
CA ARG A 54 -4.61 3.18 -7.98
C ARG A 54 -5.18 3.71 -9.29
N ARG A 55 -4.41 3.69 -10.37
CA ARG A 55 -4.84 4.19 -11.69
C ARG A 55 -5.83 3.24 -12.37
N THR A 56 -5.75 1.95 -12.06
CA THR A 56 -6.55 0.91 -12.70
C THR A 56 -7.71 0.42 -11.85
N LEU A 57 -7.87 0.92 -10.62
CA LEU A 57 -8.95 0.52 -9.73
C LEU A 57 -10.29 1.03 -10.29
N ASP A 58 -11.22 0.11 -10.50
CA ASP A 58 -12.51 0.37 -11.12
C ASP A 58 -13.66 0.35 -10.09
N ALA A 59 -14.67 1.20 -10.29
CA ALA A 59 -15.81 1.36 -9.37
C ALA A 59 -16.73 0.12 -9.31
N TYR A 60 -16.65 -0.77 -10.29
CA TYR A 60 -17.44 -1.99 -10.39
C TYR A 60 -16.64 -3.24 -9.98
N ASP A 61 -15.34 -3.10 -9.71
CA ASP A 61 -14.51 -4.19 -9.19
C ASP A 61 -14.56 -4.23 -7.65
N ASP A 62 -15.70 -4.67 -7.14
CA ASP A 62 -15.96 -4.78 -5.69
C ASP A 62 -14.91 -5.68 -5.00
N VAL A 63 -14.39 -6.69 -5.69
CA VAL A 63 -13.38 -7.61 -5.15
C VAL A 63 -12.04 -6.88 -4.96
N ALA A 64 -11.60 -6.10 -5.94
CA ALA A 64 -10.38 -5.31 -5.84
C ALA A 64 -10.52 -4.21 -4.77
N ILE A 65 -11.66 -3.52 -4.72
CA ILE A 65 -11.96 -2.50 -3.71
C ILE A 65 -11.89 -3.09 -2.31
N GLU A 66 -12.55 -4.23 -2.07
CA GLU A 66 -12.53 -4.87 -0.75
C GLU A 66 -11.11 -5.33 -0.37
N ARG A 67 -10.36 -5.91 -1.31
CA ARG A 67 -8.97 -6.32 -1.10
C ARG A 67 -8.10 -5.15 -0.67
N VAL A 68 -8.16 -4.03 -1.39
CA VAL A 68 -7.40 -2.81 -1.08
C VAL A 68 -7.72 -2.33 0.34
N CYS A 69 -9.01 -2.15 0.65
CA CYS A 69 -9.44 -1.67 1.97
C CYS A 69 -9.01 -2.63 3.09
N ARG A 70 -9.13 -3.93 2.88
CA ARG A 70 -8.77 -4.94 3.89
C ARG A 70 -7.27 -5.03 4.09
N ASP A 71 -6.51 -5.27 3.03
CA ASP A 71 -5.13 -5.70 3.15
C ASP A 71 -4.24 -4.49 3.49
N TYR A 72 -4.35 -3.41 2.72
CA TYR A 72 -3.59 -2.18 2.97
C TYR A 72 -4.13 -1.41 4.18
N GLY A 73 -5.45 -1.37 4.38
CA GLY A 73 -6.03 -0.73 5.57
C GLY A 73 -5.60 -1.41 6.88
N ARG A 74 -5.54 -2.75 6.91
CA ARG A 74 -5.01 -3.48 8.08
C ARG A 74 -3.53 -3.20 8.31
N PHE A 75 -2.72 -3.18 7.24
CA PHE A 75 -1.31 -2.86 7.34
C PHE A 75 -1.08 -1.47 7.94
N LEU A 76 -1.72 -0.43 7.38
CA LEU A 76 -1.60 0.94 7.88
C LEU A 76 -2.08 1.08 9.32
N LYS A 77 -3.16 0.39 9.70
CA LYS A 77 -3.65 0.39 11.09
C LYS A 77 -2.63 -0.23 12.04
N ALA A 78 -2.00 -1.34 11.67
CA ALA A 78 -0.95 -1.97 12.47
C ALA A 78 0.28 -1.06 12.61
N GLN A 79 0.71 -0.45 11.50
CA GLN A 79 1.83 0.48 11.46
C GLN A 79 1.61 1.70 12.37
N ARG A 80 0.41 2.32 12.34
CA ARG A 80 0.04 3.42 13.24
C ARG A 80 -0.03 3.02 14.71
N ALA A 81 -0.36 1.76 15.00
CA ALA A 81 -0.38 1.23 16.36
C ALA A 81 1.03 0.89 16.90
N GLY A 82 2.10 1.24 16.18
CA GLY A 82 3.47 0.88 16.53
C GLY A 82 3.78 -0.61 16.40
N LYS A 83 2.89 -1.38 15.73
CA LYS A 83 3.13 -2.79 15.42
C LYS A 83 3.78 -2.86 14.04
N THR A 84 5.11 -3.00 14.01
CA THR A 84 5.81 -3.36 12.77
C THR A 84 5.37 -4.76 12.35
N LEU A 85 4.49 -4.85 11.34
CA LEU A 85 4.24 -6.11 10.64
C LEU A 85 5.48 -6.40 9.77
N VAL A 86 6.51 -6.96 10.39
CA VAL A 86 7.67 -7.48 9.68
C VAL A 86 7.20 -8.68 8.86
N ASN A 87 7.24 -8.55 7.53
CA ASN A 87 7.10 -9.61 6.54
C ASN A 87 5.89 -10.56 6.70
N GLU A 88 4.80 -10.23 6.01
CA GLU A 88 3.99 -11.28 5.38
C GLU A 88 3.99 -11.03 3.88
N SER A 89 4.97 -11.62 3.20
CA SER A 89 4.80 -11.97 1.78
C SER A 89 3.54 -12.84 1.69
N PRO A 90 2.58 -12.54 0.79
CA PRO A 90 1.49 -13.46 0.48
C PRO A 90 2.05 -14.59 -0.39
N ALA A 91 2.93 -15.41 0.19
CA ALA A 91 3.44 -16.61 -0.44
C ALA A 91 2.93 -17.81 0.34
N ARG A 92 2.09 -18.59 -0.35
CA ARG A 92 1.59 -19.93 -0.03
C ARG A 92 0.43 -19.99 0.96
N ARG A 93 -0.79 -20.00 0.41
CA ARG A 93 -1.73 -21.07 0.77
C ARG A 93 -1.53 -22.17 -0.26
N GLN A 94 -0.89 -23.26 0.19
CA GLN A 94 -1.06 -24.57 -0.44
C GLN A 94 -2.40 -25.14 0.02
#